data_AF-A0A4D4KQA4-F1
#
_entry.id   AF-A0A4D4KQA4-F1
#
_cell.length_a   1.000
_cell.length_b   1.000
_cell.length_c   1.000
_cell.angle_alpha   90.00
_cell.angle_beta   90.00
_cell.angle_gamma   90.00
#
_symmetry.space_group_name_H-M   'P 1'
#
loop_
_entity.id
_entity.type
_entity.pdbx_description
1 polymer ?
#
loop_
_entity_poly.entity_id
_entity_poly.type
_entity_poly.pdbx_seq_one_letter_code
_entity_poly.pdbx_strand_id
1 'polypeptide(L)'
;MDTTHTAVDGYLDTLPTPGDSPSTAQFQLIVSPTDSAADDVVWACATSDPRIAQALLTEVQPGDLLRAAGFLTQPDDAAAPVHLSVDALEVLAAAPMGALHGMVLDRYGPYRCVFDADTAAVPVFTEHGAWVGEAPNPDAIDDLIDAYENSSPH
;
A
#
# COMPACT_ATOMS: atom_id res chain seq x y z
N MET A 1 23.56 -23.17 10.66
CA MET A 1 22.57 -22.28 10.04
C MET A 1 22.39 -22.74 8.61
N ASP A 2 21.34 -23.51 8.36
CA ASP A 2 20.98 -23.94 7.01
C ASP A 2 20.27 -22.75 6.33
N THR A 3 21.01 -22.00 5.53
CA THR A 3 20.46 -20.89 4.74
C THR A 3 20.02 -21.48 3.40
N THR A 4 18.72 -21.72 3.27
CA THR A 4 18.16 -22.18 1.99
C THR A 4 17.85 -20.96 1.14
N HIS A 5 18.42 -20.91 -0.06
CA HIS A 5 18.07 -19.89 -1.04
C HIS A 5 16.72 -20.27 -1.68
N THR A 6 15.70 -19.46 -1.43
CA THR A 6 14.32 -19.71 -1.84
C THR A 6 13.78 -18.48 -2.55
N ALA A 7 12.93 -18.71 -3.56
CA ALA A 7 12.09 -17.69 -4.17
C ALA A 7 10.65 -17.89 -3.70
N VAL A 8 9.98 -16.78 -3.38
CA VAL A 8 8.59 -16.75 -2.95
C VAL A 8 7.84 -15.65 -3.70
N ASP A 9 6.62 -15.95 -4.10
CA ASP A 9 5.70 -15.00 -4.69
C ASP A 9 4.70 -14.57 -3.63
N GLY A 10 4.44 -13.27 -3.53
CA GLY A 10 3.51 -12.75 -2.54
C GLY A 10 3.10 -11.31 -2.82
N TYR A 11 1.97 -10.92 -2.24
CA TYR A 11 1.49 -9.55 -2.33
C TYR A 11 2.14 -8.70 -1.25
N LEU A 12 2.54 -7.47 -1.60
CA LEU A 12 3.07 -6.52 -0.63
C LEU A 12 1.97 -6.07 0.34
N ASP A 13 2.12 -6.36 1.63
CA ASP A 13 1.09 -6.09 2.64
C ASP A 13 1.02 -4.60 3.00
N THR A 14 2.19 -4.02 3.32
CA THR A 14 2.33 -2.66 3.82
C THR A 14 3.42 -1.90 3.10
N LEU A 15 3.40 -0.57 3.21
CA LEU A 15 4.43 0.28 2.63
C LEU A 15 5.82 -0.12 3.19
N PRO A 16 6.80 -0.39 2.32
CA PRO A 16 8.15 -0.68 2.77
C PRO A 16 8.71 0.46 3.60
N THR A 17 9.44 0.12 4.66
CA THR A 17 10.06 1.09 5.56
C THR A 17 11.59 1.01 5.44
N PRO A 18 12.31 2.14 5.60
CA PRO A 18 13.75 2.09 5.76
C PRO A 18 14.11 1.22 6.97
N GLY A 19 15.14 0.38 6.82
CA GLY A 19 15.67 -0.43 7.92
C GLY A 19 16.64 0.35 8.82
N ASP A 20 17.33 -0.38 9.70
CA ASP A 20 18.26 0.20 10.68
C ASP A 20 19.52 0.83 10.05
N SER A 21 19.70 0.70 8.73
CA SER A 21 20.82 1.27 7.98
C SER A 21 20.30 2.01 6.74
N PRO A 22 20.99 3.06 6.28
CA PRO A 22 20.51 3.92 5.19
C PRO A 22 20.35 3.22 3.83
N SER A 23 20.85 2.00 3.69
CA SER A 23 20.75 1.18 2.48
C SER A 23 19.94 -0.10 2.68
N THR A 24 19.17 -0.20 3.76
CA THR A 24 18.31 -1.35 4.03
C THR A 24 16.84 -0.94 3.97
N ALA A 25 16.00 -1.88 3.56
CA ALA A 25 14.55 -1.74 3.58
C ALA A 25 13.92 -2.98 4.20
N GLN A 26 12.83 -2.78 4.92
CA GLN A 26 12.00 -3.83 5.52
C GLN A 26 10.60 -3.76 4.90
N PHE A 27 10.01 -4.91 4.67
CA PHE A 27 8.68 -5.03 4.09
C PHE A 27 8.05 -6.37 4.47
N GLN A 28 6.75 -6.52 4.21
CA GLN A 28 6.01 -7.73 4.53
C GLN A 28 5.30 -8.25 3.28
N LEU A 29 5.41 -9.55 3.05
CA LEU A 29 4.72 -10.23 1.96
C LEU A 29 3.63 -11.14 2.52
N ILE A 30 2.43 -11.03 1.98
CA ILE A 30 1.38 -12.03 2.13
C ILE A 30 1.66 -13.13 1.12
N VAL A 31 2.05 -14.29 1.62
CA VAL A 31 2.37 -15.47 0.84
C VAL A 31 1.23 -16.46 1.02
N SER A 32 0.66 -16.92 -0.09
CA SER A 32 -0.35 -17.98 -0.11
C SER A 32 0.35 -19.31 -0.44
N PRO A 33 0.58 -20.21 0.54
CA PRO A 33 1.21 -21.50 0.28
C PRO A 33 0.31 -22.42 -0.55
N THR A 34 -0.99 -22.15 -0.54
CA THR A 34 -2.05 -22.81 -1.30
C THR A 34 -2.84 -21.77 -2.08
N ASP A 35 -3.69 -22.18 -3.02
CA ASP A 35 -4.63 -21.27 -3.71
C ASP A 35 -5.79 -20.79 -2.82
N SER A 36 -5.68 -20.95 -1.49
CA SER A 36 -6.71 -20.59 -0.52
C SER A 36 -6.22 -19.44 0.36
N ALA A 37 -6.93 -18.30 0.31
CA ALA A 37 -6.65 -17.15 1.16
C ALA A 37 -6.74 -17.42 2.67
N ALA A 38 -7.36 -18.54 3.08
CA ALA A 38 -7.39 -18.95 4.49
C ALA A 38 -6.03 -19.44 5.01
N ASP A 39 -5.11 -19.78 4.11
CA ASP A 39 -3.77 -20.28 4.45
C ASP A 39 -2.69 -19.19 4.28
N ASP A 40 -3.09 -17.94 4.05
CA ASP A 40 -2.17 -16.82 3.87
C ASP A 40 -1.28 -16.61 5.10
N VAL A 41 0.02 -16.47 4.85
CA VAL A 41 1.04 -16.23 5.89
C VAL A 41 1.81 -14.96 5.57
N VAL A 42 1.97 -14.11 6.57
CA VAL A 42 2.78 -12.89 6.45
C VAL A 42 4.25 -13.22 6.73
N TRP A 43 5.12 -12.94 5.77
CA TRP A 43 6.57 -13.12 5.89
C TRP A 43 7.26 -11.77 6.08
N ALA A 44 8.08 -11.68 7.11
CA ALA A 44 8.94 -10.52 7.32
C ALA A 44 10.12 -10.61 6.35
N CYS A 45 10.32 -9.56 5.54
CA CYS A 45 11.38 -9.50 4.54
C CYS A 45 12.26 -8.29 4.79
N ALA A 46 13.56 -8.44 4.57
CA ALA A 46 14.50 -7.33 4.58
C ALA A 46 15.53 -7.48 3.47
N THR A 47 15.95 -6.35 2.91
CA THR A 47 17.07 -6.32 1.98
C THR A 47 18.14 -5.36 2.46
N SER A 48 19.39 -5.72 2.19
CA SER A 48 20.56 -4.85 2.36
C SER A 48 21.14 -4.39 1.01
N ASP A 49 20.53 -4.78 -0.11
CA ASP A 49 20.92 -4.29 -1.43
C ASP A 49 20.34 -2.88 -1.64
N PRO A 50 21.20 -1.85 -1.82
CA PRO A 50 20.73 -0.47 -1.98
C PRO A 50 19.80 -0.27 -3.18
N ARG A 51 19.94 -1.06 -4.24
CA ARG A 51 19.11 -0.96 -5.44
C ARG A 51 17.71 -1.50 -5.18
N ILE A 52 17.63 -2.65 -4.52
CA ILE A 52 16.34 -3.25 -4.14
C ILE A 52 15.66 -2.36 -3.10
N ALA A 53 16.40 -1.87 -2.10
CA ALA A 53 15.88 -0.94 -1.11
C ALA A 53 15.31 0.33 -1.76
N GLN A 54 16.01 0.94 -2.71
CA GLN A 54 15.52 2.11 -3.43
C GLN A 54 14.22 1.81 -4.21
N ALA A 55 14.16 0.70 -4.94
CA ALA A 55 12.97 0.30 -5.68
C ALA A 55 11.78 0.06 -4.73
N LEU A 56 12.00 -0.66 -3.63
CA LEU A 56 10.98 -0.90 -2.60
C LEU A 56 10.44 0.40 -1.98
N LEU A 57 11.29 1.40 -1.79
CA LEU A 57 10.88 2.65 -1.14
C LEU A 57 10.26 3.67 -2.09
N THR A 58 10.38 3.50 -3.41
CA THR A 58 9.98 4.54 -4.37
C THR A 58 9.15 4.07 -5.56
N GLU A 59 9.16 2.78 -5.89
CA GLU A 59 8.56 2.25 -7.12
C GLU A 59 7.41 1.27 -6.87
N VAL A 60 7.36 0.64 -5.69
CA VAL A 60 6.31 -0.33 -5.34
C VAL A 60 5.26 0.25 -4.40
N GLN A 61 4.09 -0.37 -4.38
CA GLN A 61 2.96 -0.02 -3.52
C GLN A 61 2.32 -1.27 -2.90
N PRO A 62 1.63 -1.13 -1.75
CA PRO A 62 0.87 -2.22 -1.17
C PRO A 62 -0.10 -2.82 -2.20
N GLY A 63 -0.17 -4.15 -2.24
CA GLY A 63 -0.93 -4.93 -3.21
C GLY A 63 -0.17 -5.31 -4.48
N ASP A 64 1.05 -4.81 -4.71
CA ASP A 64 1.89 -5.29 -5.81
C ASP A 64 2.22 -6.78 -5.58
N LEU A 65 2.12 -7.58 -6.64
CA LEU A 65 2.58 -8.96 -6.62
C LEU A 65 4.08 -8.98 -6.90
N LEU A 66 4.85 -9.39 -5.91
CA LEU A 66 6.30 -9.43 -5.94
C LEU A 66 6.79 -10.87 -5.89
N ARG A 67 7.86 -11.16 -6.65
CA ARG A 67 8.71 -12.33 -6.46
C ARG A 67 9.96 -11.89 -5.72
N ALA A 68 10.10 -12.35 -4.48
CA ALA A 68 11.28 -12.13 -3.66
C ALA A 68 12.10 -13.40 -3.59
N ALA A 69 13.40 -13.30 -3.83
CA ALA A 69 14.34 -14.40 -3.64
C ALA A 69 15.46 -14.00 -2.69
N GLY A 70 15.94 -14.98 -1.94
CA GLY A 70 17.09 -14.81 -1.07
C GLY A 70 17.15 -15.90 0.00
N PHE A 71 17.72 -15.56 1.15
CA PHE A 71 18.07 -16.53 2.19
C PHE A 71 17.03 -16.56 3.30
N LEU A 72 16.36 -17.70 3.45
CA LEU A 72 15.44 -17.91 4.55
C LEU A 72 16.24 -18.14 5.84
N THR A 73 15.98 -17.30 6.84
CA THR A 73 16.47 -17.52 8.20
C THR A 73 15.32 -18.05 9.03
N GLN A 74 15.35 -19.34 9.31
CA GLN A 74 14.40 -19.95 10.23
C GLN A 74 14.76 -19.50 11.65
N PRO A 75 13.82 -18.88 12.39
CA PRO A 75 14.09 -18.54 13.77
C PRO A 75 14.23 -19.81 14.62
N ASP A 76 15.13 -19.77 15.62
CA ASP A 76 15.30 -20.86 16.59
C ASP A 76 14.07 -21.02 17.52
N ASP A 77 13.24 -19.97 17.62
CA ASP A 77 11.97 -19.97 18.36
C ASP A 77 10.80 -20.16 17.38
N ALA A 78 9.97 -21.18 17.62
CA ALA A 78 8.79 -21.49 16.82
C ALA A 78 7.71 -20.37 16.86
N ALA A 79 7.79 -19.46 17.84
CA ALA A 79 6.88 -18.31 17.94
C ALA A 79 7.36 -17.08 17.16
N ALA A 80 8.62 -17.04 16.71
CA ALA A 80 9.14 -15.90 15.96
C ALA A 80 8.76 -16.00 14.47
N PRO A 81 8.45 -14.86 13.82
CA PRO A 81 8.11 -14.85 12.39
C PRO A 81 9.31 -15.26 11.54
N VAL A 82 9.03 -15.97 10.46
CA VAL A 82 10.04 -16.33 9.46
C VAL A 82 10.59 -15.05 8.82
N HIS A 83 11.91 -14.97 8.68
CA HIS A 83 12.58 -13.82 8.08
C HIS A 83 13.29 -14.22 6.78
N LEU A 84 12.97 -13.56 5.69
CA LEU A 84 13.66 -13.69 4.40
C LEU A 84 14.60 -12.50 4.17
N SER A 85 15.89 -12.78 4.00
CA SER A 85 16.86 -11.76 3.53
C SER A 85 16.89 -11.77 2.00
N VAL A 86 16.38 -10.72 1.39
CA VAL A 86 16.12 -10.62 -0.05
C VAL A 86 17.33 -10.03 -0.78
N ASP A 87 17.82 -10.77 -1.77
CA ASP A 87 18.93 -10.39 -2.66
C ASP A 87 18.53 -10.27 -4.13
N ALA A 88 17.31 -10.70 -4.48
CA ALA A 88 16.70 -10.47 -5.77
C ALA A 88 15.19 -10.21 -5.62
N LEU A 89 14.69 -9.22 -6.37
CA LEU A 89 13.28 -8.82 -6.36
C LEU A 89 12.80 -8.58 -7.79
N GLU A 90 11.61 -9.07 -8.11
CA GLU A 90 10.92 -8.84 -9.36
C GLU A 90 9.46 -8.44 -9.09
N VAL A 91 8.97 -7.39 -9.76
CA VAL A 91 7.55 -7.03 -9.74
C VAL A 91 6.84 -7.84 -10.81
N LEU A 92 6.03 -8.82 -10.40
CA LEU A 92 5.31 -9.71 -11.32
C LEU A 92 4.03 -9.05 -11.84
N ALA A 93 3.33 -8.33 -10.98
CA ALA A 93 2.15 -7.54 -11.35
C ALA A 93 2.05 -6.31 -10.45
N ALA A 94 1.82 -5.15 -11.05
CA ALA A 94 1.45 -3.97 -10.27
C ALA A 94 0.04 -4.15 -9.72
N ALA A 95 -0.19 -3.70 -8.50
CA ALA A 95 -1.52 -3.50 -7.96
C ALA A 95 -2.30 -2.64 -8.96
N PRO A 96 -3.57 -2.98 -9.26
CA PRO A 96 -4.40 -2.09 -10.03
C PRO A 96 -4.38 -0.71 -9.33
N MET A 97 -3.99 0.34 -10.07
CA MET A 97 -3.99 1.72 -9.56
C MET A 97 -5.40 2.03 -9.05
N GLY A 98 -5.58 1.96 -7.72
CA GLY A 98 -6.91 1.92 -7.09
C GLY A 98 -6.99 1.17 -5.75
N ALA A 99 -5.93 0.50 -5.28
CA ALA A 99 -5.99 -0.29 -4.05
C ALA A 99 -5.58 0.47 -2.76
N LEU A 100 -5.97 1.74 -2.61
CA LEU A 100 -6.32 2.20 -1.25
C LEU A 100 -7.70 1.58 -0.99
N HIS A 101 -7.75 0.36 -0.43
CA HIS A 101 -9.00 -0.29 0.01
C HIS A 101 -9.64 0.44 1.21
N GLY A 102 -9.54 1.75 1.26
CA GLY A 102 -9.93 2.57 2.37
C GLY A 102 -10.44 3.92 1.91
N MET A 103 -11.43 4.40 2.64
CA MET A 103 -11.93 5.75 2.57
C MET A 103 -10.81 6.74 2.92
N VAL A 104 -10.41 7.59 1.97
CA VAL A 104 -9.37 8.61 2.15
C VAL A 104 -10.05 9.97 2.30
N LEU A 105 -9.70 10.69 3.38
CA LEU A 105 -10.07 12.09 3.54
C LEU A 105 -8.94 12.98 3.03
N ASP A 106 -9.18 13.71 1.94
CA ASP A 106 -8.23 14.68 1.40
C ASP A 106 -8.71 16.13 1.58
N ARG A 107 -7.78 17.09 1.50
CA ARG A 107 -8.06 18.52 1.61
C ARG A 107 -8.05 19.18 0.24
N TYR A 108 -9.18 19.76 -0.13
CA TYR A 108 -9.34 20.55 -1.34
C TYR A 108 -9.61 22.02 -0.97
N GLY A 109 -8.54 22.80 -0.78
CA GLY A 109 -8.68 24.17 -0.28
C GLY A 109 -9.36 24.23 1.11
N PRO A 110 -10.47 25.00 1.29
CA PRO A 110 -11.27 25.02 2.51
C PRO A 110 -12.29 23.86 2.59
N TYR A 111 -12.20 22.88 1.70
CA TYR A 111 -13.09 21.72 1.63
C TYR A 111 -12.36 20.42 1.97
N ARG A 112 -13.14 19.41 2.34
CA ARG A 112 -12.72 18.05 2.65
C ARG A 112 -13.44 17.10 1.69
N CYS A 113 -12.68 16.27 0.99
CA CYS A 113 -13.20 15.30 0.03
C CYS A 113 -12.97 13.89 0.54
N VAL A 114 -13.97 13.04 0.40
CA VAL A 114 -13.88 11.62 0.76
C VAL A 114 -13.77 10.80 -0.51
N PHE A 115 -12.61 10.18 -0.73
CA PHE A 115 -12.41 9.25 -1.84
C PHE A 115 -12.60 7.82 -1.33
N ASP A 116 -13.43 7.06 -2.03
CA ASP A 116 -13.70 5.66 -1.74
C ASP A 116 -13.36 4.86 -2.99
N ALA A 117 -12.56 3.80 -2.86
CA ALA A 117 -12.15 2.98 -3.99
C ALA A 117 -13.32 2.23 -4.63
N ASP A 118 -14.41 2.01 -3.89
CA ASP A 118 -15.58 1.29 -4.37
C ASP A 118 -16.57 2.19 -5.13
N THR A 119 -16.38 3.52 -5.11
CA THR A 119 -17.26 4.46 -5.81
C THR A 119 -16.51 5.63 -6.43
N ALA A 120 -16.87 5.98 -7.67
CA ALA A 120 -16.38 7.19 -8.31
C ALA A 120 -16.91 8.46 -7.64
N ALA A 121 -18.02 8.37 -6.90
CA ALA A 121 -18.65 9.52 -6.29
C ALA A 121 -17.86 10.01 -5.07
N VAL A 122 -17.68 11.34 -4.98
CA VAL A 122 -16.84 12.00 -3.99
C VAL A 122 -17.71 12.89 -3.11
N PRO A 123 -18.02 12.49 -1.87
CA PRO A 123 -18.62 13.36 -0.87
C PRO A 123 -17.70 14.54 -0.52
N VAL A 124 -18.25 15.75 -0.53
CA VAL A 124 -17.54 17.00 -0.24
C VAL A 124 -18.16 17.71 0.96
N PHE A 125 -17.31 18.19 1.85
CA PHE A 125 -17.66 18.94 3.05
C PHE A 125 -16.84 20.22 3.16
N THR A 126 -17.31 21.21 3.91
CA THR A 126 -16.48 22.34 4.32
C THR A 126 -15.47 21.92 5.38
N GLU A 127 -14.48 22.76 5.65
CA GLU A 127 -13.47 22.52 6.70
C GLU A 127 -14.08 22.29 8.09
N HIS A 128 -15.26 22.87 8.35
CA HIS A 128 -16.00 22.71 9.61
C HIS A 128 -16.94 21.50 9.61
N GLY A 129 -16.92 20.68 8.56
CA GLY A 129 -17.74 19.47 8.42
C GLY A 129 -19.17 19.72 7.92
N ALA A 130 -19.48 20.91 7.37
CA ALA A 130 -20.78 21.14 6.76
C ALA A 130 -20.87 20.44 5.40
N TRP A 131 -22.00 19.79 5.12
CA TRP A 131 -22.24 19.09 3.85
C TRP A 131 -22.32 20.07 2.68
N VAL A 132 -21.51 19.85 1.64
CA VAL A 132 -21.56 20.61 0.37
C VAL A 132 -22.35 19.84 -0.68
N GLY A 133 -22.07 18.54 -0.83
CA GLY A 133 -22.71 17.68 -1.82
C GLY A 133 -21.86 16.47 -2.16
N GLU A 134 -22.25 15.75 -3.21
CA GLU A 134 -21.54 14.59 -3.73
C GLU A 134 -21.24 14.81 -5.22
N ALA A 135 -19.96 14.86 -5.56
CA ALA A 135 -19.54 14.98 -6.95
C ALA A 135 -19.56 13.59 -7.62
N PRO A 136 -20.00 13.45 -8.88
CA PRO A 136 -20.08 12.15 -9.55
C PRO A 136 -18.72 11.52 -9.87
N ASN A 137 -17.65 12.33 -9.87
CA ASN A 137 -16.26 11.93 -10.05
C ASN A 137 -15.31 13.04 -9.54
N PRO A 138 -14.00 12.78 -9.39
CA PRO A 138 -13.05 13.78 -8.92
C PRO A 138 -12.96 15.05 -9.77
N ASP A 139 -13.15 14.92 -11.09
CA ASP A 139 -13.06 16.06 -12.02
C ASP A 139 -14.25 17.03 -11.87
N ALA A 140 -15.34 16.61 -11.24
CA ALA A 140 -16.56 17.39 -11.04
C ALA A 140 -16.63 18.09 -9.65
N ILE A 141 -15.58 18.01 -8.85
CA ILE A 141 -15.53 18.63 -7.51
C ILE A 141 -15.57 20.16 -7.61
N ASP A 142 -14.86 20.75 -8.58
CA ASP A 142 -14.83 22.19 -8.78
C ASP A 142 -16.22 22.75 -9.12
N ASP A 143 -16.92 22.11 -10.06
CA ASP A 143 -18.28 22.51 -10.46
C ASP A 143 -19.26 22.45 -9.29
N LEU A 144 -19.13 21.44 -8.42
CA LEU A 144 -19.97 21.28 -7.23
C LEU A 144 -19.69 22.41 -6.21
N ILE A 145 -18.43 22.72 -5.96
CA ILE A 145 -18.02 23.80 -5.05
C ILE A 145 -18.52 25.14 -5.57
N ASP A 146 -18.32 25.42 -6.86
CA ASP A 146 -18.80 26.66 -7.49
C ASP A 146 -20.32 26.80 -7.35
N ALA A 147 -21.08 25.72 -7.53
CA ALA A 147 -22.52 25.75 -7.34
C ALA A 147 -22.92 26.03 -5.88
N TYR A 148 -22.21 25.45 -4.91
CA TYR A 148 -22.45 25.66 -3.48
C TYR A 148 -22.15 27.10 -3.04
N GLU A 149 -21.03 27.68 -3.50
CA GLU A 149 -20.65 29.05 -3.18
C GLU A 149 -21.61 30.08 -3.78
N ASN A 150 -22.08 29.83 -5.00
CA ASN A 150 -23.02 30.71 -5.69
C ASN A 150 -24.48 30.56 -5.22
N SER A 151 -24.82 29.50 -4.48
CA SER A 151 -26.16 29.25 -3.93
C SER A 151 -26.29 29.62 -2.45
N SER A 152 -25.17 29.80 -1.76
CA SER A 152 -25.14 30.21 -0.35
C SER A 152 -25.25 31.74 -0.23
N PRO A 153 -26.31 32.29 0.40
CA PRO A 153 -26.31 33.70 0.76
C PRO A 153 -25.24 33.93 1.83
N HIS A 154 -24.30 34.83 1.55
CA HIS A 154 -23.24 35.28 2.46
C HIS A 154 -23.77 35.82 3.80
#